data_AF-A0A059X078-F1
#
_entry.id   AF-A0A059X078-F1
#
_cell.length_a   1.000
_cell.length_b   1.000
_cell.length_c   1.000
_cell.angle_alpha   90.00
_cell.angle_beta   90.00
_cell.angle_gamma   90.00
#
_symmetry.space_group_name_H-M   'P 1'
#
loop_
_entity.id
_entity.type
_entity.pdbx_description
1 polymer ?
#
loop_
_entity_poly.entity_id
_entity_poly.type
_entity_poly.pdbx_seq_one_letter_code
_entity_poly.pdbx_strand_id
1 'polypeptide(L)'
;MIRRVINASWGGGGDSQSLREAIAAAGNAGIVFVCAAGNGGDDGFGDDVDETADFPAGYAASLDNVISVAAIDSGDNLSSFSNFGHNSISVAAPGVGIWSTVPDVREYAPISGTSMASPHVAGIVALMLSNKPSLTPKQVRDIIVSTAEPTSALASKIVSSG
;
A
#
# COMPACT_ATOMS: atom_id res chain seq x y z
N MET A 1 -8.93 -3.16 -23.39
CA MET A 1 -8.79 -3.33 -21.93
C MET A 1 -8.10 -2.08 -21.39
N ILE A 2 -8.76 -1.29 -20.53
CA ILE A 2 -8.13 -0.10 -19.93
C ILE A 2 -7.40 -0.58 -18.66
N ARG A 3 -6.11 -0.28 -18.54
CA ARG A 3 -5.30 -0.54 -17.33
C ARG A 3 -5.73 0.44 -16.25
N ARG A 4 -6.15 -0.04 -15.08
CA ARG A 4 -6.77 0.81 -14.04
C ARG A 4 -6.12 0.72 -12.65
N VAL A 5 -5.10 -0.10 -12.49
CA VAL A 5 -4.34 -0.21 -11.24
C VAL A 5 -2.85 -0.30 -11.54
N ILE A 6 -2.06 0.41 -10.74
CA ILE A 6 -0.59 0.30 -10.67
C ILE A 6 -0.25 -0.25 -9.30
N ASN A 7 0.65 -1.24 -9.25
CA ASN A 7 1.29 -1.68 -8.02
C ASN A 7 2.73 -1.16 -8.00
N ALA A 8 3.08 -0.39 -6.98
CA ALA A 8 4.37 0.19 -6.74
C ALA A 8 4.98 -0.38 -5.46
N SER A 9 5.58 -1.57 -5.58
CA SER A 9 6.35 -2.22 -4.51
C SER A 9 7.76 -1.61 -4.38
N TRP A 10 7.82 -0.28 -4.30
CA TRP A 10 9.03 0.51 -4.15
C TRP A 10 8.71 1.79 -3.37
N GLY A 11 9.73 2.36 -2.76
CA GLY A 11 9.67 3.61 -1.99
C GLY A 11 11.07 4.17 -1.81
N GLY A 12 11.18 5.25 -1.05
CA GLY A 12 12.43 5.95 -0.79
C GLY A 12 12.62 7.21 -1.63
N GLY A 13 13.46 8.10 -1.09
CA GLY A 13 13.71 9.44 -1.62
C GLY A 13 12.82 10.51 -1.00
N GLY A 14 13.09 11.77 -1.32
CA GLY A 14 12.32 12.91 -0.84
C GLY A 14 11.10 13.23 -1.70
N ASP A 15 10.32 14.22 -1.26
CA ASP A 15 9.20 14.76 -2.04
C ASP A 15 9.70 15.21 -3.41
N SER A 16 8.96 14.82 -4.45
CA SER A 16 9.26 15.14 -5.83
C SER A 16 8.00 15.63 -6.51
N GLN A 17 7.99 16.92 -6.85
CA GLN A 17 6.87 17.54 -7.56
C GLN A 17 6.52 16.77 -8.84
N SER A 18 7.53 16.39 -9.64
CA SER A 18 7.31 15.64 -10.87
C SER A 18 6.68 14.27 -10.63
N LEU A 19 7.07 13.58 -9.54
CA LEU A 19 6.48 12.30 -9.20
C LEU A 19 5.03 12.47 -8.70
N ARG A 20 4.79 13.44 -7.82
CA ARG A 20 3.45 13.77 -7.32
C ARG A 20 2.50 14.10 -8.47
N GLU A 21 2.93 14.95 -9.40
CA GLU A 21 2.14 15.34 -10.58
C GLU A 21 1.86 14.14 -11.50
N ALA A 22 2.83 13.24 -11.69
CA ALA A 22 2.62 12.03 -12.48
C ALA A 22 1.59 11.08 -11.84
N ILE A 23 1.65 10.90 -10.51
CA ILE A 23 0.68 10.08 -9.77
C ILE A 23 -0.71 10.73 -9.80
N ALA A 24 -0.80 12.06 -9.64
CA ALA A 24 -2.05 12.79 -9.74
C ALA A 24 -2.66 12.71 -11.15
N ALA A 25 -1.84 12.81 -12.20
CA ALA A 25 -2.27 12.64 -13.59
C ALA A 25 -2.83 11.22 -13.84
N ALA A 26 -2.23 10.19 -13.24
CA ALA A 26 -2.77 8.84 -13.28
C ALA A 26 -4.16 8.76 -12.59
N GLY A 27 -4.32 9.43 -11.45
CA GLY A 27 -5.61 9.56 -10.76
C GLY A 27 -6.69 10.22 -11.62
N ASN A 28 -6.36 11.32 -12.29
CA ASN A 28 -7.24 12.02 -13.23
C ASN A 28 -7.64 11.14 -14.44
N ALA A 29 -6.77 10.20 -14.82
CA ALA A 29 -7.05 9.20 -15.85
C ALA A 29 -7.85 7.97 -15.31
N GLY A 30 -8.25 7.97 -14.04
CA GLY A 30 -9.01 6.89 -13.42
C GLY A 30 -8.17 5.69 -12.97
N ILE A 31 -6.86 5.87 -12.76
CA ILE A 31 -5.93 4.82 -12.32
C ILE A 31 -5.73 4.89 -10.80
N VAL A 32 -5.92 3.76 -10.14
CA VAL A 32 -5.59 3.57 -8.72
C VAL A 32 -4.10 3.25 -8.59
N PHE A 33 -3.40 3.93 -7.71
CA PHE A 33 -1.98 3.74 -7.45
C PHE A 33 -1.78 3.09 -6.07
N VAL A 34 -1.52 1.79 -6.05
CA VAL A 34 -1.26 1.05 -4.81
C VAL A 34 0.24 1.00 -4.58
N CYS A 35 0.71 1.33 -3.39
CA CYS A 35 2.13 1.35 -3.07
C CYS A 35 2.45 0.74 -1.70
N ALA A 36 3.69 0.30 -1.55
CA ALA A 36 4.23 -0.19 -0.29
C ALA A 36 4.44 0.99 0.69
N ALA A 37 4.19 0.78 1.98
CA ALA A 37 4.42 1.80 3.01
C ALA A 37 5.90 2.08 3.30
N GLY A 38 6.79 1.11 2.99
CA GLY A 38 8.21 1.16 3.35
C GLY A 38 8.56 0.13 4.44
N ASN A 39 9.84 -0.21 4.57
CA ASN A 39 10.33 -1.27 5.47
C ASN A 39 11.32 -0.74 6.52
N GLY A 40 11.12 0.49 7.01
CA GLY A 40 12.07 1.18 7.87
C GLY A 40 13.31 1.68 7.15
N GLY A 41 14.13 2.43 7.88
CA GLY A 41 15.48 2.83 7.48
C GLY A 41 16.54 1.74 7.68
N ASP A 42 17.78 2.17 7.91
CA ASP A 42 18.94 1.27 8.04
C ASP A 42 18.88 0.36 9.27
N ASP A 43 18.06 0.68 10.27
CA ASP A 43 17.89 -0.11 11.49
C ASP A 43 16.85 -1.24 11.34
N GLY A 44 16.10 -1.26 10.23
CA GLY A 44 15.08 -2.26 9.93
C GLY A 44 13.81 -2.17 10.79
N PHE A 45 13.59 -1.04 11.48
CA PHE A 45 12.37 -0.77 12.24
C PHE A 45 11.48 0.22 11.49
N GLY A 46 10.17 -0.04 11.52
CA GLY A 46 9.21 0.78 10.82
C GLY A 46 9.15 2.22 11.34
N ASP A 47 9.17 3.17 10.42
CA ASP A 47 9.10 4.60 10.68
C ASP A 47 7.67 5.14 10.57
N ASP A 48 7.37 6.23 11.29
CA ASP A 48 6.13 6.98 11.13
C ASP A 48 6.24 7.94 9.94
N VAL A 49 5.50 7.64 8.86
CA VAL A 49 5.44 8.42 7.62
C VAL A 49 4.80 9.80 7.84
N ASP A 50 4.01 9.98 8.90
CA ASP A 50 3.46 11.29 9.25
C ASP A 50 4.53 12.21 9.87
N GLU A 51 5.60 11.65 10.45
CA GLU A 51 6.74 12.41 11.01
C GLU A 51 7.90 12.51 10.02
N THR A 52 8.26 11.40 9.39
CA THR A 52 9.33 11.30 8.39
C THR A 52 8.76 10.70 7.12
N ALA A 53 8.35 11.56 6.19
CA ALA A 53 7.69 11.14 4.97
C ALA A 53 8.56 10.20 4.12
N ASP A 54 7.96 9.08 3.70
CA ASP A 54 8.48 8.17 2.67
C ASP A 54 7.58 8.24 1.45
N PHE A 55 8.16 8.35 0.25
CA PHE A 55 7.42 8.49 -0.99
C PHE A 55 7.56 7.25 -1.86
N PRO A 56 6.46 6.78 -2.49
CA PRO A 56 5.21 7.49 -2.71
C PRO A 56 4.16 7.36 -1.60
N ALA A 57 4.40 6.58 -0.53
CA ALA A 57 3.41 6.29 0.51
C ALA A 57 2.78 7.55 1.14
N GLY A 58 3.60 8.55 1.46
CA GLY A 58 3.17 9.84 2.03
C GLY A 58 2.26 10.66 1.10
N TYR A 59 2.21 10.37 -0.21
CA TYR A 59 1.24 11.04 -1.08
C TYR A 59 -0.20 10.61 -0.80
N ALA A 60 -0.45 9.46 -0.16
CA ALA A 60 -1.80 9.01 0.18
C ALA A 60 -2.56 9.95 1.14
N ALA A 61 -1.84 10.80 1.88
CA ALA A 61 -2.44 11.85 2.71
C ALA A 61 -3.06 12.99 1.87
N SER A 62 -2.67 13.14 0.59
CA SER A 62 -3.08 14.27 -0.27
C SER A 62 -3.64 13.88 -1.65
N LEU A 63 -3.41 12.64 -2.10
CA LEU A 63 -3.89 12.13 -3.39
C LEU A 63 -4.89 10.99 -3.19
N ASP A 64 -6.15 11.24 -3.52
CA ASP A 64 -7.27 10.30 -3.35
C ASP A 64 -7.11 8.99 -4.16
N ASN A 65 -6.25 8.96 -5.18
CA ASN A 65 -6.00 7.79 -5.99
C ASN A 65 -4.87 6.89 -5.45
N VAL A 66 -4.21 7.27 -4.35
CA VAL A 66 -3.11 6.52 -3.75
C VAL A 66 -3.62 5.67 -2.59
N ILE A 67 -3.24 4.39 -2.58
CA ILE A 67 -3.48 3.45 -1.48
C ILE A 67 -2.10 2.95 -1.02
N SER A 68 -1.67 3.43 0.14
CA SER A 68 -0.44 3.01 0.82
C SER A 68 -0.72 1.82 1.73
N VAL A 69 0.14 0.79 1.68
CA VAL A 69 -0.13 -0.51 2.29
C VAL A 69 0.97 -0.91 3.28
N ALA A 70 0.61 -1.02 4.56
CA ALA A 70 1.44 -1.60 5.62
C ALA A 70 1.46 -3.13 5.57
N ALA A 71 2.49 -3.74 6.18
CA ALA A 71 2.65 -5.18 6.27
C ALA A 71 2.25 -5.70 7.65
N ILE A 72 1.34 -6.67 7.66
CA ILE A 72 0.98 -7.44 8.85
C ILE A 72 1.51 -8.88 8.78
N ASP A 73 1.71 -9.47 9.96
CA ASP A 73 2.01 -10.89 10.13
C ASP A 73 0.75 -11.75 10.23
N SER A 74 0.92 -13.07 10.39
CA SER A 74 -0.19 -14.03 10.47
C SER A 74 -1.03 -13.93 11.75
N GLY A 75 -0.64 -13.07 12.71
CA GLY A 75 -1.40 -12.76 13.91
C GLY A 75 -2.04 -11.37 13.86
N ASP A 76 -2.16 -10.78 12.67
CA ASP A 76 -2.68 -9.44 12.39
C ASP A 76 -1.94 -8.31 13.15
N ASN A 77 -0.69 -8.56 13.52
CA ASN A 77 0.16 -7.53 14.11
C ASN A 77 0.87 -6.77 13.00
N LEU A 78 1.02 -5.46 13.19
CA LEU A 78 1.92 -4.66 12.37
C LEU A 78 3.34 -5.24 12.47
N SER A 79 3.93 -5.58 11.33
CA SER A 79 5.29 -6.14 11.27
C SER A 79 6.29 -5.12 11.80
N SER A 80 7.31 -5.55 12.55
CA SER A 80 8.29 -4.63 13.17
C SER A 80 9.02 -3.74 12.17
N PHE A 81 9.19 -4.20 10.93
CA PHE A 81 9.81 -3.44 9.84
C PHE A 81 8.82 -2.51 9.10
N SER A 82 7.51 -2.68 9.26
CA SER A 82 6.54 -1.94 8.43
C SER A 82 6.48 -0.49 8.86
N ASN A 83 6.70 0.41 7.92
CA ASN A 83 6.34 1.80 8.13
C ASN A 83 4.83 1.93 8.38
N PHE A 84 4.48 2.95 9.16
CA PHE A 84 3.11 3.26 9.57
C PHE A 84 2.85 4.76 9.45
N GLY A 85 1.64 5.22 9.73
CA GLY A 85 1.26 6.62 9.68
C GLY A 85 -0.25 6.72 9.76
N HIS A 86 -0.76 7.31 10.84
CA HIS A 86 -2.19 7.36 11.11
C HIS A 86 -2.97 8.12 10.02
N ASN A 87 -2.32 9.06 9.35
CA ASN A 87 -2.89 9.86 8.27
C ASN A 87 -2.39 9.42 6.88
N SER A 88 -1.16 8.91 6.79
CA SER A 88 -0.49 8.62 5.52
C SER A 88 -0.58 7.17 5.06
N ILE A 89 -0.88 6.20 5.95
CA ILE A 89 -0.98 4.78 5.57
C ILE A 89 -2.44 4.34 5.51
N SER A 90 -2.88 3.89 4.34
CA SER A 90 -4.30 3.69 4.05
C SER A 90 -4.87 2.40 4.66
N VAL A 91 -4.15 1.28 4.52
CA VAL A 91 -4.62 -0.06 4.89
C VAL A 91 -3.43 -0.99 5.19
N ALA A 92 -3.65 -2.11 5.89
CA ALA A 92 -2.67 -3.18 6.01
C ALA A 92 -3.04 -4.41 5.17
N ALA A 93 -2.03 -5.23 4.85
CA ALA A 93 -2.23 -6.53 4.21
C ALA A 93 -1.09 -7.50 4.58
N PRO A 94 -1.29 -8.82 4.37
CA PRO A 94 -0.26 -9.82 4.66
C PRO A 94 1.06 -9.51 3.94
N GLY A 95 2.12 -9.33 4.72
CA GLY A 95 3.44 -8.96 4.22
C GLY A 95 4.59 -9.77 4.81
N VAL A 96 4.34 -10.73 5.70
CA VAL A 96 5.39 -11.56 6.33
C VAL A 96 5.33 -12.99 5.81
N GLY A 97 6.45 -13.50 5.30
CA GLY A 97 6.58 -14.89 4.87
C GLY A 97 5.66 -15.25 3.70
N ILE A 98 5.39 -14.29 2.81
CA ILE A 98 4.47 -14.45 1.69
C ILE A 98 5.14 -15.28 0.60
N TRP A 99 4.59 -16.46 0.34
CA TRP A 99 5.00 -17.31 -0.77
C TRP A 99 4.49 -16.73 -2.08
N SER A 100 5.42 -16.50 -3.01
CA SER A 100 5.08 -16.10 -4.37
C SER A 100 6.08 -16.67 -5.35
N THR A 101 5.78 -16.53 -6.64
CA THR A 101 6.65 -16.97 -7.72
C THR A 101 7.94 -16.16 -7.74
N VAL A 102 9.07 -16.83 -7.91
CA VAL A 102 10.38 -16.18 -8.09
C VAL A 102 11.04 -16.72 -9.37
N PRO A 103 11.92 -15.93 -10.01
CA PRO A 103 12.78 -16.48 -11.06
C PRO A 103 13.62 -17.67 -10.56
N ASP A 104 14.09 -18.50 -11.49
CA ASP A 104 14.96 -19.68 -11.26
C ASP A 104 14.29 -20.97 -10.74
N VAL A 105 15.14 -21.98 -10.47
CA VAL A 105 14.78 -23.39 -10.12
C VAL A 105 13.90 -23.55 -8.89
N ARG A 106 13.69 -22.51 -8.09
CA ARG A 106 12.91 -22.60 -6.85
C ARG A 106 11.41 -22.48 -7.07
N GLU A 107 10.95 -22.00 -8.24
CA GLU A 107 9.55 -21.71 -8.63
C GLU A 107 8.78 -20.77 -7.69
N TYR A 108 8.88 -20.98 -6.38
CA TYR A 108 8.26 -20.22 -5.30
C TYR A 108 9.23 -20.02 -4.13
N ALA A 109 9.14 -18.87 -3.46
CA ALA A 109 9.85 -18.61 -2.22
C ALA A 109 9.06 -17.67 -1.29
N PRO A 110 9.22 -17.80 0.04
CA PRO A 110 8.66 -16.85 0.98
C PRO A 110 9.53 -15.59 1.04
N ILE A 111 8.90 -14.42 0.92
CA ILE A 111 9.54 -13.10 1.07
C ILE A 111 8.70 -12.25 2.03
N SER A 112 9.36 -11.40 2.81
CA SER A 112 8.71 -10.45 3.71
C SER A 112 8.95 -9.01 3.25
N GLY A 113 7.95 -8.16 3.40
CA GLY A 113 8.01 -6.73 3.12
C GLY A 113 6.65 -6.12 2.82
N THR A 114 6.54 -4.81 2.96
CA THR A 114 5.38 -4.03 2.45
C THR A 114 5.24 -4.17 0.93
N SER A 115 6.33 -4.49 0.23
CA SER A 115 6.34 -4.91 -1.17
C SER A 115 5.51 -6.16 -1.47
N MET A 116 5.26 -7.02 -0.48
CA MET A 116 4.41 -8.22 -0.58
C MET A 116 2.98 -7.92 -0.12
N ALA A 117 2.79 -6.95 0.78
CA ALA A 117 1.47 -6.49 1.19
C ALA A 117 0.76 -5.71 0.06
N SER A 118 1.45 -4.77 -0.59
CA SER A 118 0.93 -3.93 -1.67
C SER A 118 0.23 -4.71 -2.81
N PRO A 119 0.80 -5.80 -3.38
CA PRO A 119 0.15 -6.55 -4.45
C PRO A 119 -1.11 -7.31 -4.02
N HIS A 120 -1.29 -7.65 -2.74
CA HIS A 120 -2.57 -8.21 -2.26
C HIS A 120 -3.70 -7.19 -2.44
N VAL A 121 -3.47 -5.93 -2.02
CA VAL A 121 -4.43 -4.85 -2.17
C VAL A 121 -4.65 -4.48 -3.64
N ALA A 122 -3.58 -4.45 -4.45
CA ALA A 122 -3.71 -4.24 -5.89
C ALA A 122 -4.57 -5.33 -6.57
N GLY A 123 -4.49 -6.58 -6.10
CA GLY A 123 -5.36 -7.68 -6.53
C GLY A 123 -6.83 -7.44 -6.18
N ILE A 124 -7.12 -6.96 -4.96
CA ILE A 124 -8.48 -6.59 -4.52
C ILE A 124 -9.03 -5.45 -5.39
N VAL A 125 -8.23 -4.41 -5.64
CA VAL A 125 -8.59 -3.30 -6.53
C VAL A 125 -8.93 -3.81 -7.93
N ALA A 126 -8.10 -4.70 -8.50
CA ALA A 126 -8.34 -5.29 -9.80
C ALA A 126 -9.68 -6.07 -9.83
N LEU A 127 -9.97 -6.85 -8.78
CA LEU A 127 -11.22 -7.58 -8.63
C LEU A 127 -12.42 -6.62 -8.55
N MET A 128 -12.34 -5.57 -7.72
CA MET A 128 -13.38 -4.54 -7.61
C MET A 128 -13.70 -3.89 -8.96
N LEU A 129 -12.66 -3.53 -9.71
CA LEU A 129 -12.81 -2.86 -11.00
C LEU A 129 -13.24 -3.81 -12.12
N SER A 130 -12.98 -5.11 -11.98
CA SER A 130 -13.54 -6.12 -12.89
C SER A 130 -15.05 -6.27 -12.74
N ASN A 131 -15.58 -6.05 -11.52
CA ASN A 131 -17.01 -6.14 -11.23
C ASN A 131 -17.74 -4.81 -11.43
N LYS A 132 -17.13 -3.69 -11.01
CA LYS A 132 -17.68 -2.33 -11.10
C LYS A 132 -16.68 -1.38 -11.75
N PRO A 133 -16.51 -1.42 -13.09
CA PRO A 133 -15.54 -0.58 -13.80
C PRO A 133 -15.89 0.92 -13.78
N SER A 134 -17.04 1.33 -13.26
CA SER A 134 -17.40 2.74 -13.11
C SER A 134 -16.87 3.39 -11.82
N LEU A 135 -16.31 2.61 -10.89
CA LEU A 135 -15.76 3.16 -9.64
C LEU A 135 -14.62 4.14 -9.94
N THR A 136 -14.64 5.29 -9.26
CA THR A 136 -13.53 6.26 -9.29
C THR A 136 -12.40 5.78 -8.38
N PRO A 137 -11.15 6.25 -8.57
CA PRO A 137 -10.05 5.89 -7.68
C PRO A 137 -10.34 6.23 -6.21
N LYS A 138 -10.97 7.37 -5.96
CA LYS A 138 -11.42 7.77 -4.62
C LYS A 138 -12.40 6.75 -4.03
N GLN A 139 -13.43 6.36 -4.77
CA GLN A 139 -14.41 5.38 -4.30
C GLN A 139 -13.76 4.02 -4.01
N VAL A 140 -12.79 3.60 -4.83
CA VAL A 140 -12.04 2.37 -4.58
C VAL A 140 -11.27 2.46 -3.26
N ARG A 141 -10.52 3.55 -3.04
CA ARG A 141 -9.79 3.79 -1.79
C ARG A 141 -10.73 3.79 -0.59
N ASP A 142 -11.82 4.54 -0.66
CA ASP A 142 -12.78 4.68 0.45
C ASP A 142 -13.44 3.32 0.78
N ILE A 143 -13.79 2.50 -0.22
CA ILE A 143 -14.30 1.14 0.00
C ILE A 143 -13.24 0.28 0.70
N ILE A 144 -11.99 0.27 0.24
CA ILE A 144 -10.92 -0.53 0.86
C ILE A 144 -10.72 -0.13 2.32
N VAL A 145 -10.59 1.17 2.59
CA VAL A 145 -10.38 1.68 3.95
C VAL A 145 -11.57 1.36 4.87
N SER A 146 -12.81 1.53 4.37
CA SER A 146 -14.02 1.32 5.18
C SER A 146 -14.41 -0.15 5.39
N THR A 147 -13.85 -1.07 4.61
CA THR A 147 -14.16 -2.51 4.69
C THR A 147 -13.03 -3.35 5.26
N ALA A 148 -11.88 -2.74 5.57
CA ALA A 148 -10.79 -3.39 6.30
C ALA A 148 -11.27 -3.85 7.69
N GLU A 149 -10.77 -5.00 8.14
CA GLU A 149 -11.10 -5.52 9.47
C GLU A 149 -10.15 -4.91 10.52
N PRO A 150 -10.66 -4.09 11.45
CA PRO A 150 -9.80 -3.36 12.36
C PRO A 150 -9.20 -4.26 13.44
N THR A 151 -7.94 -4.01 13.80
CA THR A 151 -7.27 -4.68 14.92
C THR A 151 -6.74 -3.69 15.95
N SER A 152 -6.61 -4.13 17.20
CA SER A 152 -6.05 -3.31 18.27
C SER A 152 -4.59 -2.92 17.99
N ALA A 153 -3.84 -3.74 17.24
CA ALA A 153 -2.47 -3.46 16.85
C ALA A 153 -2.36 -2.28 15.85
N LEU A 154 -3.43 -1.98 15.12
CA LEU A 154 -3.44 -1.01 14.02
C LEU A 154 -4.26 0.26 14.31
N ALA A 155 -5.07 0.27 15.37
CA ALA A 155 -6.04 1.33 15.73
C ALA A 155 -5.49 2.78 15.77
N SER A 156 -4.19 2.95 15.96
CA SER A 156 -3.54 4.28 15.96
C SER A 156 -2.29 4.30 15.09
N LYS A 157 -2.17 3.34 14.18
CA LYS A 157 -1.01 3.18 13.29
C LYS A 157 -1.33 3.53 11.84
N ILE A 158 -2.56 3.30 11.39
CA ILE A 158 -2.98 3.51 9.99
C ILE A 158 -4.42 4.05 9.93
N VAL A 159 -4.84 4.53 8.76
CA VAL A 159 -6.16 5.17 8.54
C VAL A 159 -7.33 4.21 8.78
N SER A 160 -7.26 3.01 8.22
CA SER A 160 -8.32 1.98 8.30
C SER A 160 -8.39 1.27 9.65
N SER A 161 -7.32 1.36 10.46
CA SER A 161 -7.07 0.46 11.60
C SER A 161 -7.00 -1.03 11.25
N GLY A 162 -6.91 -1.39 9.97
CA GLY A 162 -6.98 -2.77 9.45
C GLY A 162 -6.32 -2.95 8.09
#